data_AF-A0A954SKZ4-F1
#
_entry.id   AF-A0A954SKZ4-F1
#
_cell.length_a   1.000
_cell.length_b   1.000
_cell.length_c   1.000
_cell.angle_alpha   90.00
_cell.angle_beta   90.00
_cell.angle_gamma   90.00
#
_symmetry.space_group_name_H-M   'P 1'
#
loop_
_entity.id
_entity.type
_entity.pdbx_description
1 polymer ?
#
loop_
_entity_poly.entity_id
_entity_poly.type
_entity_poly.pdbx_seq_one_letter_code
_entity_poly.pdbx_strand_id
1 'polypeptide(L)' 'AFRLTLGRHPRDDERQIVSGIFDGHLGEYKSQPDSAKLLLSYGESPRDESLDQSEHAAWTMVANLLLNLDETVTKE' A
#
# COMPACT_ATOMS: atom_id res chain seq x y z
N ALA A 1 -1.39 8.46 -4.49
CA ALA A 1 -0.55 8.20 -3.31
C ALA A 1 0.78 8.95 -3.38
N PHE A 2 1.74 8.59 -4.25
CA PHE A 2 3.09 9.17 -4.28
C PHE A 2 3.19 10.71 -4.30
N ARG A 3 2.43 11.40 -5.17
CA ARG A 3 2.41 12.87 -5.21
C ARG A 3 1.76 13.52 -3.99
N LEU A 4 0.83 12.82 -3.33
CA LEU A 4 0.20 13.29 -2.10
C LEU A 4 1.13 13.13 -0.89
N THR A 5 2.00 12.11 -0.89
CA THR A 5 2.93 11.83 0.20
C THR A 5 4.27 12.56 0.05
N LEU A 6 4.84 12.60 -1.16
CA LEU A 6 6.20 13.11 -1.40
C LEU A 6 6.25 14.43 -2.20
N GLY A 7 5.10 15.00 -2.58
CA GLY A 7 5.02 16.28 -3.31
C GLY A 7 5.63 16.28 -4.72
N ARG A 8 6.25 15.18 -5.14
CA ARG A 8 6.89 15.00 -6.45
C ARG A 8 6.30 13.84 -7.23
N HIS A 9 6.59 13.80 -8.53
CA HIS A 9 6.32 12.61 -9.32
C HIS A 9 7.31 11.50 -8.94
N PRO A 10 6.85 10.23 -8.85
CA PRO A 10 7.76 9.11 -8.74
C PRO A 10 8.63 9.07 -10.00
N ARG A 11 9.91 8.80 -9.80
CA ARG A 11 10.83 8.45 -10.88
C ARG A 11 10.43 7.09 -11.46
N ASP A 12 10.89 6.77 -12.65
CA ASP A 12 10.44 5.57 -13.36
C ASP A 12 10.87 4.27 -12.65
N ASP A 13 12.05 4.28 -12.02
CA ASP A 13 12.55 3.21 -11.15
C ASP A 13 11.68 3.03 -9.89
N GLU A 14 11.34 4.12 -9.20
CA GLU A 14 10.48 4.08 -8.01
C GLU A 14 9.09 3.56 -8.33
N ARG A 15 8.53 3.96 -9.48
CA ARG A 15 7.25 3.46 -9.95
C ARG A 15 7.30 1.95 -10.17
N GLN A 16 8.36 1.46 -10.79
CA GLN A 16 8.52 0.04 -11.09
C GLN A 16 8.68 -0.80 -9.82
N ILE A 17 9.41 -0.27 -8.84
CA ILE A 17 9.55 -0.88 -7.50
C ILE A 17 8.19 -0.93 -6.80
N VAL A 18 7.46 0.19 -6.73
CA VAL A 18 6.16 0.27 -6.04
C VAL A 18 5.13 -0.64 -6.70
N SER A 19 5.10 -0.71 -8.04
CA SER A 19 4.25 -1.65 -8.76
C SER A 19 4.60 -3.11 -8.48
N GLY A 20 5.88 -3.46 -8.45
CA GLY A 20 6.31 -4.82 -8.10
C GLY A 20 5.94 -5.21 -6.67
N ILE A 21 6.04 -4.27 -5.72
CA ILE A 21 5.64 -4.49 -4.32
C ILE A 21 4.12 -4.68 -4.22
N PHE A 22 3.34 -3.87 -4.94
CA PHE A 22 1.89 -4.02 -5.00
C PHE A 22 1.50 -5.40 -5.55
N ASP A 23 2.07 -5.82 -6.67
CA ASP A 23 1.76 -7.11 -7.29
C ASP A 23 2.14 -8.29 -6.39
N GLY A 24 3.27 -8.18 -5.68
CA GLY A 24 3.69 -9.15 -4.67
C GLY A 24 2.68 -9.30 -3.53
N HIS A 25 2.28 -8.19 -2.91
CA HIS A 25 1.28 -8.20 -1.84
C HIS A 25 -0.10 -8.62 -2.33
N LEU A 26 -0.49 -8.23 -3.54
CA LEU A 26 -1.75 -8.67 -4.14
C LEU A 26 -1.75 -10.20 -4.33
N GLY A 27 -0.65 -10.78 -4.80
CA GLY A 27 -0.48 -12.22 -4.93
C GLY A 27 -0.56 -12.95 -3.58
N GLU A 28 0.11 -12.41 -2.56
CA GLU A 28 0.04 -12.93 -1.19
C GLU A 28 -1.38 -12.91 -0.63
N TYR A 29 -2.06 -11.76 -0.71
CA TYR A 29 -3.40 -11.61 -0.16
C TYR A 29 -4.48 -12.38 -0.93
N LYS A 30 -4.31 -12.53 -2.26
CA LYS A 30 -5.17 -13.44 -3.05
C LYS A 30 -4.98 -14.90 -2.65
N SER A 31 -3.77 -15.30 -2.30
CA SER A 31 -3.45 -16.66 -1.86
C SER A 31 -3.81 -16.90 -0.39
N GLN A 32 -3.84 -15.84 0.43
CA GLN A 32 -4.09 -15.85 1.87
C GLN A 32 -5.07 -14.71 2.25
N PRO A 33 -6.36 -14.84 1.92
CA PRO A 33 -7.36 -13.80 2.17
C PRO A 33 -7.58 -13.49 3.66
N ASP A 34 -7.28 -14.44 4.54
CA ASP A 34 -7.36 -14.23 5.99
C ASP A 34 -6.35 -13.18 6.49
N SER A 35 -5.15 -13.13 5.89
CA SER A 35 -4.14 -12.11 6.19
C SER A 35 -4.60 -10.72 5.77
N ALA A 36 -5.31 -10.61 4.63
CA ALA A 36 -5.93 -9.36 4.19
C ALA A 36 -7.04 -8.91 5.15
N LYS A 37 -7.81 -9.86 5.68
CA LYS A 37 -8.85 -9.61 6.70
C LYS A 37 -8.27 -9.10 7.98
N LEU A 38 -7.21 -9.72 8.47
CA LEU A 38 -6.54 -9.30 9.68
C LEU A 38 -6.01 -7.87 9.51
N LEU A 39 -5.30 -7.58 8.42
CA LEU A 39 -4.77 -6.24 8.16
C LEU A 39 -5.88 -5.18 8.10
N LEU A 40 -6.96 -5.44 7.35
CA LEU A 40 -8.06 -4.48 7.19
C LEU A 40 -8.99 -4.41 8.39
N SER A 41 -8.85 -5.32 9.36
CA SER A 41 -9.53 -5.21 10.66
C SER A 41 -8.84 -4.22 11.60
N TYR A 42 -7.58 -3.87 11.34
CA TYR A 42 -6.88 -2.80 12.05
C TYR A 42 -7.26 -1.42 11.50
N GLY A 43 -7.83 -0.58 12.36
CA GLY A 43 -8.20 0.80 12.03
C GLY A 43 -9.42 1.25 12.84
N GLU A 44 -9.58 2.57 13.01
CA GLU A 44 -10.73 3.14 13.72
C GLU A 44 -11.96 3.31 12.82
N SER A 45 -11.82 3.11 11.51
CA SER A 45 -12.89 3.24 10.52
C SER A 45 -13.25 1.88 9.91
N PRO A 46 -14.55 1.59 9.72
CA PRO A 46 -14.98 0.39 9.00
C PRO A 46 -14.50 0.46 7.55
N ARG A 47 -14.02 -0.67 7.04
CA ARG A 47 -13.64 -0.84 5.64
C ARG A 47 -14.85 -0.68 4.74
N ASP A 48 -14.62 -0.12 3.56
CA ASP A 48 -15.56 -0.20 2.44
C ASP A 48 -15.60 -1.64 1.87
N GLU A 49 -16.72 -2.32 2.06
CA GLU A 49 -16.92 -3.71 1.61
C GLU A 49 -17.14 -3.82 0.09
N SER A 50 -17.35 -2.71 -0.62
CA SER A 50 -17.45 -2.71 -2.08
C SER A 50 -16.10 -2.94 -2.78
N LEU A 51 -15.00 -2.73 -2.07
CA LEU A 51 -13.63 -2.91 -2.59
C LEU A 51 -13.19 -4.36 -2.46
N ASP A 52 -12.39 -4.87 -3.41
CA ASP A 52 -11.76 -6.18 -3.24
C ASP A 52 -10.87 -6.19 -1.99
N GLN A 53 -10.91 -7.29 -1.25
CA GLN A 53 -10.20 -7.40 0.02
C GLN A 53 -8.68 -7.48 -0.16
N SER A 54 -8.26 -8.22 -1.17
CA SER A 54 -6.84 -8.42 -1.45
C SER A 54 -6.23 -7.14 -2.02
N GLU A 55 -6.98 -6.47 -2.90
CA GLU A 55 -6.57 -5.21 -3.50
C GLU A 55 -6.46 -4.09 -2.47
N HIS A 56 -7.45 -3.95 -1.59
CA HIS A 56 -7.41 -2.96 -0.52
C HIS A 56 -6.23 -3.22 0.43
N ALA A 57 -6.02 -4.47 0.87
CA ALA A 57 -4.88 -4.80 1.73
C ALA A 57 -3.53 -4.51 1.05
N ALA A 58 -3.39 -4.81 -0.24
CA ALA A 58 -2.19 -4.50 -1.01
C ALA A 58 -1.95 -2.97 -1.08
N TRP A 59 -2.98 -2.17 -1.35
CA TRP A 59 -2.87 -0.71 -1.34
C TRP A 59 -2.55 -0.14 0.04
N THR A 60 -3.08 -0.73 1.12
CA THR A 60 -2.73 -0.36 2.49
C THR A 60 -1.25 -0.56 2.76
N MET A 61 -0.66 -1.67 2.28
CA MET A 61 0.77 -1.92 2.45
C MET A 61 1.63 -0.98 1.61
N VAL A 62 1.21 -0.67 0.37
CA VAL A 62 1.87 0.35 -0.46
C VAL A 62 1.80 1.72 0.23
N ALA A 63 0.67 2.09 0.81
CA ALA A 63 0.55 3.34 1.56
C ALA A 63 1.46 3.35 2.79
N ASN A 64 1.53 2.25 3.53
CA ASN A 64 2.44 2.10 4.68
C ASN A 64 3.90 2.26 4.26
N LEU A 65 4.33 1.61 3.17
CA LEU A 65 5.65 1.78 2.57
C LEU A 65 5.92 3.25 2.19
N LEU A 66 4.97 3.90 1.53
CA LEU A 66 5.08 5.31 1.14
C LEU A 66 5.14 6.28 2.32
N LEU A 67 4.56 5.93 3.46
CA LEU A 67 4.60 6.74 4.68
C LEU A 67 5.86 6.45 5.53
N ASN A 68 6.45 5.27 5.37
CA ASN A 68 7.68 4.85 6.05
C ASN A 68 8.95 5.06 5.22
N LEU A 69 8.84 5.61 4.01
CA LEU A 69 10.00 6.01 3.21
C LEU A 69 10.76 7.13 3.93
N ASP A 70 12.09 7.06 3.92
CA ASP A 70 12.96 8.01 4.63
C ASP A 70 12.72 9.46 4.16
N GLU A 71 12.31 9.66 2.90
CA GLU A 71 11.96 10.96 2.31
C GLU A 71 10.64 11.56 2.87
N THR A 72 9.83 10.75 3.55
CA THR A 72 8.66 11.19 4.34
C THR A 72 9.02 11.50 5.81
N VAL A 73 10.10 10.92 6.33
CA VAL A 73 10.55 11.06 7.74
C VAL A 73 11.65 12.12 7.89
N THR A 74 12.50 12.26 6.87
CA THR A 74 13.69 13.11 6.82
C THR A 74 13.58 14.00 5.59
N LYS A 75 13.32 15.30 5.80
CA LYS A 75 13.43 16.31 4.75
C LYS A 75 14.89 16.41 4.32
N GLU A 76 15.24 15.94 3.14
CA GLU A 76 16.41 16.41 2.40
C GLU A 76 15.97 17.11 1.11
#